data_AF-A0A259RNT7-F1
#
_entry.id   AF-A0A259RNT7-F1
#
_cell.length_a   1.000
_cell.length_b   1.000
_cell.length_c   1.000
_cell.angle_alpha   90.00
_cell.angle_beta   90.00
_cell.angle_gamma   90.00
#
_symmetry.space_group_name_H-M   'P 1'
#
loop_
_entity.id
_entity.type
_entity.pdbx_description
1 polymer ?
#
loop_
_entity_poly.entity_id
_entity_poly.type
_entity_poly.pdbx_seq_one_letter_code
_entity_poly.pdbx_strand_id
1 'polypeptide(L)'
;MPKSTITPLLETTYLEAAQPTLCTLEQLIQMEPALTSGGVRHLLFTKGHDLPGVYRFGRKILFNRAEFIAGIMAGHAAQIAGVKK
;
A
#
# COMPACT_ATOMS: atom_id res chain seq x y z
N MET A 1 -52.82 -2.71 21.16
CA MET A 1 -51.84 -2.49 20.09
C MET A 1 -50.68 -1.66 20.65
N PRO A 2 -49.47 -2.21 20.84
CA PRO A 2 -48.33 -1.43 21.28
C PRO A 2 -47.77 -0.61 20.11
N LYS A 3 -47.59 0.69 20.34
CA LYS A 3 -46.98 1.63 19.38
C LYS A 3 -45.49 1.28 19.28
N SER A 4 -45.02 0.98 18.08
CA SER A 4 -43.62 0.81 17.75
C SER A 4 -42.91 2.15 17.94
N THR A 5 -42.07 2.25 18.97
CA THR A 5 -41.10 3.33 19.13
C THR A 5 -39.92 3.02 18.22
N ILE A 6 -39.79 3.77 17.12
CA ILE A 6 -38.62 3.70 16.25
C ILE A 6 -37.55 4.57 16.89
N THR A 7 -36.55 3.94 17.52
CA THR A 7 -35.33 4.62 17.95
C THR A 7 -34.44 4.83 16.72
N PRO A 8 -34.07 6.07 16.35
CA PRO A 8 -33.09 6.26 15.29
C PRO A 8 -31.73 5.79 15.81
N LEU A 9 -31.16 4.78 15.14
CA LEU A 9 -29.77 4.39 15.34
C LEU A 9 -28.91 5.54 14.83
N LEU A 10 -28.06 6.10 15.69
CA LEU A 10 -27.14 7.17 15.36
C LEU A 10 -26.16 6.65 14.28
N GLU A 11 -26.42 7.04 13.03
CA GLU A 11 -25.46 6.97 11.93
C GLU A 11 -24.35 7.98 12.21
N THR A 12 -23.40 7.61 13.08
CA THR A 12 -22.12 8.31 13.14
C THR A 12 -21.33 7.91 11.90
N THR A 13 -21.58 8.60 10.79
CA THR A 13 -20.64 8.67 9.67
C THR A 13 -19.40 9.41 10.16
N TYR A 14 -18.49 8.69 10.82
CA TYR A 14 -17.12 9.15 10.97
C TYR A 14 -16.60 9.28 9.54
N LEU A 15 -16.33 10.52 9.10
CA LEU A 15 -15.53 10.76 7.92
C LEU A 15 -14.17 10.14 8.22
N GLU A 16 -14.00 8.90 7.76
CA GLU A 16 -12.75 8.15 7.83
C GLU A 16 -11.71 9.07 7.19
N ALA A 17 -10.83 9.64 8.01
CA ALA A 17 -9.83 10.59 7.54
C ALA A 17 -9.11 9.92 6.38
N ALA A 18 -9.24 10.48 5.17
CA ALA A 18 -8.77 9.86 3.94
C ALA A 18 -7.32 9.42 4.15
N GLN A 19 -7.13 8.10 4.27
CA GLN A 19 -5.83 7.52 4.57
C GLN A 19 -4.85 8.05 3.52
N PRO A 20 -3.67 8.56 3.94
CA PRO A 20 -2.70 9.10 3.00
C PRO A 20 -2.38 8.01 1.98
N THR A 21 -2.68 8.29 0.71
CA THR A 21 -2.50 7.31 -0.38
C THR A 21 -1.04 7.00 -0.64
N LEU A 22 -0.14 7.93 -0.31
CA LEU A 22 1.29 7.81 -0.51
C LEU A 22 2.03 7.73 0.82
N CYS A 23 2.97 6.80 0.92
CA CYS A 23 3.80 6.58 2.10
C CYS A 23 5.30 6.49 1.74
N THR A 24 6.17 6.76 2.71
CA THR A 24 7.61 6.50 2.56
C THR A 24 7.92 5.01 2.72
N LEU A 25 9.14 4.60 2.40
CA LEU A 25 9.59 3.21 2.62
C LEU A 25 9.44 2.77 4.09
N GLU A 26 9.78 3.64 5.03
CA GLU A 26 9.70 3.35 6.47
C GLU A 26 8.24 3.14 6.91
N GLN A 27 7.34 4.01 6.46
CA GLN A 27 5.91 3.89 6.72
C GLN A 27 5.33 2.63 6.06
N LEU A 28 5.74 2.30 4.83
CA LEU A 28 5.31 1.10 4.14
C LEU A 28 5.64 -0.16 4.95
N ILE A 29 6.86 -0.26 5.48
CA ILE A 29 7.30 -1.42 6.27
C ILE A 29 6.58 -1.50 7.62
N GLN A 30 6.28 -0.35 8.24
CA GLN A 30 5.48 -0.33 9.47
C GLN A 30 4.05 -0.83 9.23
N MET A 31 3.46 -0.48 8.09
CA MET A 31 2.12 -0.95 7.71
C MET A 31 2.13 -2.40 7.21
N GLU A 32 3.23 -2.86 6.61
CA GLU A 32 3.40 -4.18 6.00
C GLU A 32 4.62 -4.91 6.58
N PRO A 33 4.50 -5.50 7.77
CA PRO A 33 5.64 -6.07 8.49
C PRO A 33 6.27 -7.29 7.78
N ALA A 34 5.58 -7.89 6.81
CA ALA A 34 6.14 -8.94 5.96
C ALA A 34 7.18 -8.41 4.96
N LEU A 35 7.16 -7.11 4.66
CA LEU A 35 8.14 -6.47 3.78
C LEU A 35 9.35 -6.01 4.59
N THR A 36 10.53 -6.07 3.98
CA THR A 36 11.77 -5.54 4.58
C THR A 36 12.32 -4.38 3.74
N SER A 37 12.99 -3.44 4.40
CA SER A 37 13.65 -2.32 3.72
C SER A 37 14.67 -2.79 2.68
N GLY A 38 15.43 -3.84 3.01
CA GLY A 38 16.39 -4.47 2.10
C GLY A 38 15.71 -5.06 0.87
N GLY A 39 14.63 -5.82 1.06
CA GLY A 39 13.88 -6.44 -0.04
C GLY A 39 13.29 -5.41 -1.00
N VAL A 40 12.64 -4.37 -0.47
CA VAL A 40 12.06 -3.30 -1.30
C VAL A 40 13.15 -2.51 -2.04
N ARG A 41 14.28 -2.22 -1.39
CA ARG A 41 15.42 -1.55 -2.05
C ARG A 41 16.03 -2.42 -3.16
N HIS A 42 16.16 -3.72 -2.93
CA HIS A 42 16.67 -4.65 -3.95
C HIS A 42 15.73 -4.73 -5.16
N LEU A 43 14.42 -4.76 -4.90
CA LEU A 43 13.39 -4.74 -5.93
C LEU A 43 13.44 -3.44 -6.76
N LEU A 44 13.55 -2.28 -6.10
CA LEU A 44 13.74 -0.99 -6.77
C LEU A 44 15.05 -0.91 -7.57
N PHE A 45 16.14 -1.49 -7.08
CA PHE A 45 17.41 -1.54 -7.81
C PHE A 45 17.29 -2.40 -9.07
N THR A 46 16.57 -3.53 -8.98
CA THR A 46 16.44 -4.50 -10.06
C THR A 46 15.44 -4.07 -11.14
N LYS A 47 14.28 -3.54 -10.72
CA LYS A 47 13.16 -3.18 -11.60
C LYS A 47 13.06 -1.68 -11.87
N GLY A 48 13.82 -0.86 -11.14
CA GLY A 48 13.72 0.59 -11.23
C GLY A 48 12.42 1.12 -10.63
N HIS A 49 11.97 2.24 -11.17
CA HIS A 49 10.74 2.93 -10.76
C HIS A 49 9.53 2.52 -11.60
N ASP A 50 9.66 1.49 -12.45
CA ASP A 50 8.58 0.96 -13.31
C ASP A 50 7.65 -0.01 -12.55
N LEU A 51 7.76 -0.03 -11.23
CA LEU A 51 6.91 -0.84 -10.37
C LEU A 51 5.59 -0.12 -10.12
N PRO A 52 4.46 -0.82 -10.20
CA PRO A 52 3.16 -0.23 -9.89
C PRO A 52 3.16 0.30 -8.45
N GLY A 53 2.58 1.48 -8.27
CA GLY A 53 2.55 2.15 -6.97
C GLY A 53 3.86 2.78 -6.52
N VAL A 54 4.93 2.80 -7.33
CA VAL A 54 6.19 3.47 -7.00
C VAL A 54 6.27 4.81 -7.72
N TYR A 55 6.42 5.89 -6.96
CA TYR A 55 6.46 7.25 -7.49
C TYR A 55 7.71 7.98 -7.05
N ARG A 56 8.36 8.69 -7.98
CA ARG A 56 9.49 9.56 -7.67
C ARG A 56 8.99 10.98 -7.41
N PHE A 57 9.35 11.52 -6.25
CA PHE A 57 9.07 12.90 -5.87
C PHE A 57 10.38 13.62 -5.50
N GLY A 58 11.00 14.24 -6.51
CA GLY A 58 12.34 14.81 -6.37
C GLY A 58 13.36 13.75 -5.95
N ARG A 59 13.98 13.95 -4.77
CA ARG A 59 14.94 13.00 -4.18
C ARG A 59 14.30 11.86 -3.37
N LYS A 60 12.97 11.87 -3.21
CA LYS A 60 12.23 10.87 -2.42
C LYS A 60 11.54 9.86 -3.34
N ILE A 61 11.37 8.64 -2.82
CA ILE A 61 10.51 7.61 -3.41
C ILE A 61 9.30 7.47 -2.48
N LEU A 62 8.12 7.53 -3.09
CA LEU A 62 6.83 7.38 -2.43
C LEU A 62 6.13 6.13 -2.96
N PHE A 63 5.34 5.50 -2.11
CA PHE A 63 4.62 4.27 -2.42
C PHE A 63 3.13 4.48 -2.23
N ASN A 64 2.35 4.19 -3.27
CA ASN A 64 0.94 3.86 -3.09
C ASN A 64 0.86 2.42 -2.60
N ARG A 65 0.53 2.23 -1.32
CA ARG A 65 0.51 0.90 -0.69
C ARG A 65 -0.40 -0.07 -1.45
N ALA A 66 -1.60 0.36 -1.82
CA ALA A 66 -2.58 -0.53 -2.46
C ALA A 66 -2.07 -1.02 -3.82
N GLU A 67 -1.58 -0.10 -4.66
CA GLU A 67 -1.03 -0.43 -5.98
C GLU A 67 0.24 -1.27 -5.89
N PHE A 68 1.11 -0.94 -4.92
CA PHE A 68 2.37 -1.65 -4.73
C PHE A 68 2.14 -3.10 -4.30
N ILE A 69 1.25 -3.34 -3.33
CA ILE A 69 0.90 -4.69 -2.89
C ILE A 69 0.19 -5.45 -4.00
N ALA A 70 -0.76 -4.82 -4.71
CA ALA A 70 -1.41 -5.45 -5.86
C ALA A 70 -0.40 -5.88 -6.94
N GLY A 71 0.60 -5.04 -7.21
CA GLY A 71 1.70 -5.38 -8.13
C GLY A 71 2.56 -6.54 -7.66
N ILE A 72 2.88 -6.61 -6.37
CA ILE A 72 3.59 -7.77 -5.80
C ILE A 72 2.76 -9.04 -6.00
N MET A 73 1.48 -9.00 -5.65
CA MET A 73 0.56 -10.14 -5.80
C MET A 73 0.37 -10.56 -7.26
N ALA A 74 0.41 -9.62 -8.20
CA ALA A 74 0.37 -9.87 -9.64
C ALA A 74 1.70 -10.43 -10.19
N GLY A 75 2.73 -10.62 -9.36
CA GLY A 75 3.98 -11.27 -9.74
C GLY A 75 5.06 -10.33 -10.28
N HIS A 76 4.90 -9.00 -10.21
CA HIS A 76 5.95 -8.06 -10.62
C HIS A 76 7.24 -8.21 -9.80
N ALA A 77 7.12 -8.76 -8.59
CA ALA A 77 8.23 -9.10 -7.69
C ALA A 77 8.75 -10.55 -7.83
N ALA A 78 8.09 -11.41 -8.60
CA ALA A 78 8.43 -12.84 -8.68
C ALA A 78 9.74 -13.11 -9.45
N GLN A 79 10.10 -12.24 -10.40
CA GLN A 79 11.38 -12.28 -11.09
C GLN A 79 12.29 -11.17 -10.58
N ILE A 80 13.08 -11.50 -9.56
CA ILE A 80 14.23 -10.73 -9.09
C ILE A 80 15.51 -11.25 -9.76
N ALA A 81 16.50 -10.37 -9.94
CA ALA A 81 17.72 -10.66 -10.69
C ALA A 81 18.42 -11.92 -10.13
N GLY A 82 18.82 -12.83 -11.03
CA GLY A 82 19.48 -14.09 -10.67
C GLY A 82 18.73 -15.34 -11.13
N VAL A 83 17.43 -15.25 -11.44
CA VAL A 83 16.69 -16.34 -12.09
C VAL A 83 16.96 -16.26 -13.59
N LYS A 84 17.95 -17.03 -14.08
CA LYS A 84 18.09 -17.29 -15.52
C LYS A 84 16.80 -17.95 -16.01
N LYS A 85 16.20 -17.39 -17.08
CA LYS A 85 15.22 -18.11 -17.89
C LYS A 85 15.87 -19.33 -18.53
#